data_AF-A0A7X6UZS0-F1
#
_entry.id   AF-A0A7X6UZS0-F1
#
_cell.length_a   1.000
_cell.length_b   1.000
_cell.length_c   1.000
_cell.angle_alpha   90.00
_cell.angle_beta   90.00
_cell.angle_gamma   90.00
#
_symmetry.space_group_name_H-M   'P 1'
#
loop_
_entity.id
_entity.type
_entity.pdbx_description
1 polymer ?
#
loop_
_entity_poly.entity_id
_entity_poly.type
_entity_poly.pdbx_seq_one_letter_code
_entity_poly.pdbx_strand_id
1 'polypeptide(L)'
;MKLPQEIAADWFPLAQRHGDPARPFPCGVCEVPPPPLPPFSERHLQCVWADARLRPPHIRTINGQPLEVEHPGEWNTGPGPDFLNAILYVGPDRQRVTGDVEIHIRPADWKRHRHASDPRYAQVCAHVTYYDGSLPPDQLPPAALQIALRPALEAIPDFSFDNIDLMAYPIAARATPPPCRQAMLAHPPARRGAILDAAGQARLRRRAELLQSAMLDRGAAQVCYEEVMAALGYRPNKAPFRRLARLLPLEVLRDKSRGDPVRAYALLMGCASLLPDPTTARRSWPASTKAFIRRCWDAWWPLADDFLTQRVSRADWTMSGIRPANRPERRLMAAALLFAATPGLPEQLEDLARQPRGLPARRLLELFELPKVPYWGRRLSFETTPGAKPVALIGPARARAILVNLLLPALAALGAKADAWQDLLDTLPAEESNELIQQTALRLLGPDHTPRLYATGLRRQGLIHIHHEYCLGDRSLCASCPYPDYLASLSP
;
A
#
# COMPACT_ATOMS: atom_id res chain seq x y z
N MET A 1 -11.31 -30.69 1.61
CA MET A 1 -12.20 -30.73 0.42
C MET A 1 -11.34 -30.98 -0.82
N LYS A 2 -11.84 -31.65 -1.88
CA LYS A 2 -11.17 -31.57 -3.20
C LYS A 2 -11.46 -30.17 -3.76
N LEU A 3 -10.46 -29.31 -3.85
CA LEU A 3 -10.58 -28.02 -4.53
C LEU A 3 -10.77 -28.26 -6.04
N PRO A 4 -11.50 -27.38 -6.76
CA PRO A 4 -11.51 -27.41 -8.21
C PRO A 4 -10.11 -27.13 -8.76
N GLN A 5 -9.77 -27.74 -9.90
CA GLN A 5 -8.43 -27.64 -10.51
C GLN A 5 -8.20 -26.32 -11.25
N GLU A 6 -9.28 -25.59 -11.55
CA GLU A 6 -9.29 -24.29 -12.20
C GLU A 6 -10.31 -23.37 -11.50
N ILE A 7 -10.24 -22.06 -11.74
CA ILE A 7 -11.34 -21.14 -11.43
C ILE A 7 -12.31 -21.16 -12.60
N ALA A 8 -13.58 -21.35 -12.29
CA ALA A 8 -14.63 -21.40 -13.29
C ALA A 8 -14.66 -20.10 -14.12
N ALA A 9 -14.68 -20.27 -15.45
CA ALA A 9 -14.55 -19.18 -16.43
C ALA A 9 -15.67 -18.12 -16.34
N ASP A 10 -16.82 -18.52 -15.79
CA ASP A 10 -18.03 -17.73 -15.61
C ASP A 10 -17.92 -16.65 -14.51
N TRP A 11 -17.01 -16.80 -13.54
CA TRP A 11 -16.91 -15.90 -12.37
C TRP A 11 -16.53 -14.45 -12.69
N PHE A 12 -15.84 -14.24 -13.81
CA PHE A 12 -15.33 -12.95 -14.23
C PHE A 12 -15.56 -12.78 -15.75
N PRO A 13 -16.83 -12.69 -16.21
CA PRO A 13 -17.19 -12.82 -17.62
C PRO A 13 -16.73 -11.64 -18.49
N LEU A 14 -16.30 -10.53 -17.88
CA LEU A 14 -15.63 -9.42 -18.58
C LEU A 14 -14.11 -9.60 -18.66
N ALA A 15 -13.50 -10.40 -17.77
CA ALA A 15 -12.05 -10.60 -17.72
C ALA A 15 -11.51 -11.43 -18.90
N GLN A 16 -12.35 -12.22 -19.59
CA GLN A 16 -11.93 -12.98 -20.77
C GLN A 16 -11.91 -12.18 -22.08
N ARG A 17 -12.50 -10.97 -22.11
CA ARG A 17 -12.64 -10.20 -23.36
C ARG A 17 -11.31 -9.66 -23.89
N HIS A 18 -10.27 -9.63 -23.04
CA HIS A 18 -9.03 -8.89 -23.26
C HIS A 18 -7.84 -9.69 -22.69
N GLY A 19 -6.92 -10.14 -23.54
CA GLY A 19 -5.79 -11.00 -23.15
C GLY A 19 -4.60 -10.24 -22.53
N ASP A 20 -3.81 -10.92 -21.69
CA ASP A 20 -2.72 -10.37 -20.87
C ASP A 20 -1.36 -11.03 -21.16
N PRO A 21 -0.33 -10.30 -21.65
CA PRO A 21 1.05 -10.79 -21.79
C PRO A 21 1.94 -10.37 -20.59
N ALA A 22 2.24 -11.31 -19.70
CA ALA A 22 2.83 -11.01 -18.39
C ALA A 22 4.38 -11.15 -18.25
N ARG A 23 5.02 -10.27 -17.45
CA ARG A 23 6.26 -10.50 -16.64
C ARG A 23 6.62 -9.29 -15.74
N PRO A 24 6.93 -9.45 -14.42
CA PRO A 24 7.25 -8.34 -13.49
C PRO A 24 8.63 -8.39 -12.77
N PHE A 25 9.05 -7.26 -12.15
CA PHE A 25 10.17 -7.13 -11.18
C PHE A 25 9.83 -6.13 -10.01
N PRO A 26 10.53 -6.12 -8.84
CA PRO A 26 10.04 -5.52 -7.56
C PRO A 26 10.75 -4.23 -7.00
N CYS A 27 10.29 -3.66 -5.84
CA CYS A 27 10.63 -2.29 -5.34
C CYS A 27 10.55 -1.96 -3.79
N GLY A 28 11.45 -1.09 -3.25
CA GLY A 28 11.26 0.06 -2.30
C GLY A 28 11.04 -0.02 -0.72
N VAL A 29 11.11 1.17 -0.04
CA VAL A 29 10.43 1.64 1.26
C VAL A 29 11.20 1.57 2.66
N CYS A 30 11.28 2.52 3.66
CA CYS A 30 10.94 3.98 3.92
C CYS A 30 11.61 4.74 5.14
N GLU A 31 11.43 6.09 5.27
CA GLU A 31 11.95 7.06 6.31
C GLU A 31 10.91 7.82 7.21
N VAL A 32 11.32 8.70 8.18
CA VAL A 32 10.54 9.80 8.87
C VAL A 32 11.44 10.95 9.50
N PRO A 33 11.06 12.27 9.56
CA PRO A 33 11.89 13.42 10.04
C PRO A 33 11.32 14.29 11.24
N PRO A 34 11.30 15.67 11.29
CA PRO A 34 12.26 16.54 12.04
C PRO A 34 11.64 17.71 12.89
N PRO A 35 12.46 18.69 13.37
CA PRO A 35 12.05 20.12 13.49
C PRO A 35 13.16 21.15 13.10
N PRO A 36 12.92 22.48 13.22
CA PRO A 36 12.14 23.36 12.33
C PRO A 36 13.02 24.11 11.29
N LEU A 37 12.40 24.81 10.32
CA LEU A 37 13.03 25.33 9.08
C LEU A 37 12.44 26.70 8.61
N PRO A 38 13.01 27.36 7.58
CA PRO A 38 12.49 28.58 6.90
C PRO A 38 11.01 28.51 6.43
N PRO A 39 10.41 29.64 5.97
CA PRO A 39 8.98 29.72 5.62
C PRO A 39 8.55 28.86 4.42
N PHE A 40 9.47 28.37 3.60
CA PHE A 40 9.21 27.38 2.55
C PHE A 40 9.87 26.04 2.87
N SER A 41 9.31 24.97 2.34
CA SER A 41 9.72 23.58 2.58
C SER A 41 10.25 22.89 1.31
N GLU A 42 10.93 21.76 1.47
CA GLU A 42 11.49 20.97 0.36
C GLU A 42 10.40 20.55 -0.65
N ARG A 43 9.17 20.31 -0.19
CA ARG A 43 8.00 20.08 -1.05
C ARG A 43 7.73 21.22 -2.06
N HIS A 44 8.05 22.48 -1.73
CA HIS A 44 7.95 23.59 -2.69
C HIS A 44 9.04 23.50 -3.77
N LEU A 45 10.26 23.13 -3.39
CA LEU A 45 11.38 22.91 -4.32
C LEU A 45 11.10 21.72 -5.24
N GLN A 46 10.46 20.67 -4.71
CA GLN A 46 9.95 19.54 -5.50
C GLN A 46 8.85 19.99 -6.48
N CYS A 47 7.94 20.91 -6.11
CA CYS A 47 6.98 21.49 -7.07
C CYS A 47 7.70 22.25 -8.20
N VAL A 48 8.69 23.08 -7.86
CA VAL A 48 9.53 23.84 -8.81
C VAL A 48 10.31 22.90 -9.75
N TRP A 49 10.84 21.80 -9.23
CA TRP A 49 11.56 20.83 -10.05
C TRP A 49 10.62 20.06 -10.97
N ALA A 50 9.49 19.58 -10.45
CA ALA A 50 8.52 18.78 -11.18
C ALA A 50 7.85 19.55 -12.33
N ASP A 51 7.31 20.74 -12.05
CA ASP A 51 6.55 21.50 -13.03
C ASP A 51 7.44 22.41 -13.88
N ALA A 52 7.50 22.14 -15.18
CA ALA A 52 8.22 22.95 -16.16
C ALA A 52 7.73 24.41 -16.24
N ARG A 53 6.55 24.75 -15.72
CA ARG A 53 6.04 26.13 -15.61
C ARG A 53 6.59 26.88 -14.39
N LEU A 54 7.05 26.16 -13.37
CA LEU A 54 7.66 26.71 -12.14
C LEU A 54 9.19 26.61 -12.16
N ARG A 55 9.73 25.66 -12.94
CA ARG A 55 11.17 25.43 -13.12
C ARG A 55 11.83 26.64 -13.79
N PRO A 56 12.94 27.18 -13.25
CA PRO A 56 13.63 28.30 -13.87
C PRO A 56 14.26 27.89 -15.21
N PRO A 57 14.25 28.75 -16.25
CA PRO A 57 14.65 28.39 -17.61
C PRO A 57 16.18 28.22 -17.80
N HIS A 58 16.99 28.68 -16.83
CA HIS A 58 18.45 28.75 -16.95
C HIS A 58 19.13 28.15 -15.72
N ILE A 59 18.91 26.85 -15.48
CA ILE A 59 19.61 26.11 -14.42
C ILE A 59 21.08 25.90 -14.81
N ARG A 60 21.97 25.97 -13.81
CA ARG A 60 23.38 25.62 -13.94
C ARG A 60 23.81 24.69 -12.80
N THR A 61 24.85 23.90 -13.03
CA THR A 61 25.56 23.19 -11.96
C THR A 61 26.42 24.18 -11.16
N ILE A 62 26.87 23.79 -9.97
CA ILE A 62 27.85 24.59 -9.18
C ILE A 62 29.16 24.87 -9.95
N ASN A 63 29.46 24.07 -10.98
CA ASN A 63 30.61 24.24 -11.87
C ASN A 63 30.31 25.19 -13.06
N GLY A 64 29.17 25.90 -13.03
CA GLY A 64 28.75 26.86 -14.05
C GLY A 64 28.22 26.26 -15.36
N GLN A 65 28.29 24.93 -15.54
CA GLN A 65 27.80 24.26 -16.74
C GLN A 65 26.27 24.43 -16.86
N PRO A 66 25.72 24.71 -18.05
CA PRO A 66 24.27 24.73 -18.26
C PRO A 66 23.65 23.36 -18.02
N LEU A 67 22.42 23.35 -17.54
CA LEU A 67 21.60 22.15 -17.33
C LEU A 67 20.24 22.30 -18.02
N GLU A 68 19.87 21.32 -18.83
CA GLU A 68 18.52 21.16 -19.37
C GLU A 68 17.86 19.93 -18.74
N VAL A 69 16.60 20.07 -18.30
CA VAL A 69 15.82 19.01 -17.65
C VAL A 69 14.81 18.44 -18.65
N GLU A 70 15.21 17.40 -19.39
CA GLU A 70 14.34 16.65 -20.31
C GLU A 70 13.21 15.96 -19.53
N HIS A 71 13.56 15.30 -18.42
CA HIS A 71 12.60 14.74 -17.49
C HIS A 71 13.06 14.97 -16.04
N PRO A 72 12.24 15.55 -15.15
CA PRO A 72 12.62 15.78 -13.75
C PRO A 72 12.73 14.48 -12.93
N GLY A 73 12.22 13.36 -13.48
CA GLY A 73 12.02 12.09 -12.79
C GLY A 73 10.58 11.90 -12.33
N GLU A 74 10.24 10.68 -11.94
CA GLU A 74 8.94 10.37 -11.32
C GLU A 74 8.95 10.75 -9.84
N TRP A 75 8.06 11.66 -9.44
CA TRP A 75 8.00 12.15 -8.05
C TRP A 75 7.65 11.03 -7.08
N ASN A 76 8.61 10.70 -6.23
CA ASN A 76 8.52 9.69 -5.20
C ASN A 76 7.79 10.27 -3.97
N THR A 77 6.47 10.05 -3.85
CA THR A 77 5.77 10.20 -2.55
C THR A 77 6.03 9.02 -1.61
N GLY A 78 6.74 8.01 -2.12
CA GLY A 78 7.50 7.08 -1.33
C GLY A 78 8.87 7.65 -0.94
N PRO A 79 9.86 6.77 -0.70
CA PRO A 79 11.14 7.15 -0.13
C PRO A 79 12.35 6.62 -0.93
N GLY A 80 13.53 7.09 -0.57
CA GLY A 80 14.67 7.12 -1.49
C GLY A 80 14.72 8.53 -2.07
N PRO A 81 15.36 8.73 -3.22
CA PRO A 81 15.40 10.03 -3.86
C PRO A 81 14.01 10.58 -4.17
N ASP A 82 13.83 11.89 -4.02
CA ASP A 82 12.58 12.63 -4.30
C ASP A 82 12.02 12.40 -5.71
N PHE A 83 12.88 12.19 -6.71
CA PHE A 83 12.48 11.87 -8.07
C PHE A 83 13.31 10.72 -8.64
N LEU A 84 12.64 9.72 -9.23
CA LEU A 84 13.28 8.53 -9.78
C LEU A 84 13.39 8.59 -11.31
N ASN A 85 14.49 8.12 -11.90
CA ASN A 85 14.68 8.08 -13.36
C ASN A 85 14.49 9.45 -14.05
N ALA A 86 15.17 10.47 -13.55
CA ALA A 86 15.35 11.75 -14.23
C ALA A 86 16.25 11.61 -15.47
N ILE A 87 16.10 12.56 -16.39
CA ILE A 87 16.93 12.68 -17.58
C ILE A 87 17.34 14.14 -17.76
N LEU A 88 18.64 14.37 -17.80
CA LEU A 88 19.27 15.68 -17.79
C LEU A 88 20.28 15.78 -18.94
N TYR A 89 20.44 16.97 -19.53
CA TYR A 89 21.56 17.28 -20.41
C TYR A 89 22.47 18.32 -19.75
N VAL A 90 23.78 18.07 -19.75
CA VAL A 90 24.78 18.89 -19.07
C VAL A 90 25.80 19.43 -20.08
N GLY A 91 26.20 20.69 -19.90
CA GLY A 91 27.26 21.30 -20.70
C GLY A 91 26.82 21.72 -22.12
N PRO A 92 27.72 22.37 -22.88
CA PRO A 92 27.41 22.82 -24.24
C PRO A 92 27.15 21.65 -25.20
N ASP A 93 27.86 20.53 -25.02
CA ASP A 93 27.77 19.34 -25.86
C ASP A 93 26.54 18.45 -25.56
N ARG A 94 25.64 18.91 -24.67
CA ARG A 94 24.44 18.19 -24.21
C ARG A 94 24.74 16.75 -23.77
N GLN A 95 25.69 16.57 -22.86
CA GLN A 95 25.98 15.24 -22.31
C GLN A 95 24.76 14.73 -21.53
N ARG A 96 24.18 13.61 -21.99
CA ARG A 96 23.00 13.00 -21.35
C ARG A 96 23.38 12.27 -20.06
N VAL A 97 22.72 12.64 -18.97
CA VAL A 97 22.85 12.06 -17.64
C VAL A 97 21.50 11.49 -17.21
N THR A 98 21.51 10.30 -16.61
CA THR A 98 20.30 9.62 -16.12
C THR A 98 20.56 8.96 -14.78
N GLY A 99 19.54 8.99 -13.92
CA GLY A 99 19.56 8.48 -12.56
C GLY A 99 18.47 9.17 -11.77
N ASP A 100 18.62 9.23 -10.45
CA ASP A 100 17.63 9.82 -9.57
C ASP A 100 18.02 11.26 -9.17
N VAL A 101 17.04 12.04 -8.71
CA VAL A 101 17.25 13.42 -8.23
C VAL A 101 16.77 13.52 -6.79
N GLU A 102 17.58 14.14 -5.95
CA GLU A 102 17.27 14.40 -4.54
C GLU A 102 17.24 15.89 -4.26
N ILE A 103 16.25 16.38 -3.50
CA ILE A 103 16.04 17.81 -3.28
C ILE A 103 16.06 18.20 -1.80
N HIS A 104 16.87 19.20 -1.47
CA HIS A 104 17.02 19.71 -0.09
C HIS A 104 16.98 21.24 -0.02
N ILE A 105 16.74 21.82 1.15
CA ILE A 105 16.91 23.27 1.32
C ILE A 105 18.40 23.67 1.29
N ARG A 106 19.32 22.85 1.84
CA ARG A 106 20.78 23.10 1.82
C ARG A 106 21.59 21.84 1.46
N PRO A 107 22.80 22.00 0.89
CA PRO A 107 23.70 20.87 0.61
C PRO A 107 24.02 20.02 1.86
N ALA A 108 24.14 20.65 3.03
CA ALA A 108 24.48 19.97 4.28
C ALA A 108 23.41 18.96 4.76
N ASP A 109 22.15 19.11 4.34
CA ASP A 109 21.07 18.23 4.81
C ASP A 109 21.24 16.79 4.27
N TRP A 110 21.85 16.57 3.11
CA TRP A 110 22.24 15.22 2.63
C TRP A 110 23.04 14.40 3.66
N LYS A 111 23.97 15.06 4.38
CA LYS A 111 24.72 14.43 5.49
C LYS A 111 23.87 14.21 6.73
N ARG A 112 22.95 15.14 7.01
CA ARG A 112 22.00 15.08 8.14
C ARG A 112 21.04 13.89 8.01
N HIS A 113 20.55 13.64 6.81
CA HIS A 113 19.69 12.50 6.46
C HIS A 113 20.48 11.19 6.20
N ARG A 114 21.81 11.27 6.11
CA ARG A 114 22.78 10.16 5.98
C ARG A 114 22.70 9.39 4.66
N HIS A 115 22.22 10.01 3.59
CA HIS A 115 22.00 9.38 2.28
C HIS A 115 23.24 8.69 1.70
N ALA A 116 24.44 9.22 1.94
CA ALA A 116 25.71 8.59 1.55
C ALA A 116 25.92 7.16 2.12
N SER A 117 25.19 6.78 3.17
CA SER A 117 25.23 5.45 3.79
C SER A 117 24.03 4.55 3.44
N ASP A 118 23.08 5.04 2.63
CA ASP A 118 21.85 4.34 2.29
C ASP A 118 21.83 3.94 0.81
N PRO A 119 21.79 2.62 0.48
CA PRO A 119 21.83 2.14 -0.91
C PRO A 119 20.72 2.68 -1.83
N ARG A 120 19.61 3.21 -1.28
CA ARG A 120 18.53 3.84 -2.07
C ARG A 120 19.02 5.05 -2.86
N TYR A 121 20.05 5.75 -2.39
CA TYR A 121 20.55 6.99 -2.99
C TYR A 121 21.77 6.78 -3.90
N ALA A 122 22.24 5.53 -4.05
CA ALA A 122 23.41 5.19 -4.86
C ALA A 122 23.23 5.41 -6.38
N GLN A 123 22.03 5.78 -6.83
CA GLN A 123 21.72 6.15 -8.23
C GLN A 123 21.39 7.64 -8.41
N VAL A 124 21.52 8.47 -7.37
CA VAL A 124 21.29 9.92 -7.49
C VAL A 124 22.31 10.52 -8.45
N CYS A 125 21.85 10.93 -9.64
CA CYS A 125 22.66 11.63 -10.63
C CYS A 125 22.64 13.15 -10.44
N ALA A 126 21.74 13.69 -9.60
CA ALA A 126 21.78 15.10 -9.23
C ALA A 126 21.25 15.37 -7.81
N HIS A 127 22.03 16.09 -7.01
CA HIS A 127 21.59 16.71 -5.77
C HIS A 127 21.22 18.17 -6.05
N VAL A 128 19.95 18.50 -5.87
CA VAL A 128 19.38 19.82 -6.12
C VAL A 128 19.11 20.51 -4.79
N THR A 129 19.53 21.75 -4.63
CA THR A 129 19.31 22.52 -3.41
C THR A 129 18.67 23.86 -3.69
N TYR A 130 18.00 24.45 -2.69
CA TYR A 130 17.67 25.88 -2.79
C TYR A 130 18.94 26.71 -2.65
N TYR A 131 19.53 26.71 -1.45
CA TYR A 131 20.73 27.49 -1.16
C TYR A 131 21.99 26.91 -1.81
N ASP A 132 22.90 27.82 -2.12
CA ASP A 132 24.23 27.56 -2.67
C ASP A 132 25.15 26.83 -1.67
N GLY A 133 26.25 26.32 -2.22
CA GLY A 133 27.27 25.55 -1.50
C GLY A 133 27.52 24.20 -2.19
N SER A 134 28.53 23.48 -1.72
CA SER A 134 28.89 22.18 -2.28
C SER A 134 29.24 21.15 -1.22
N LEU A 135 28.96 19.89 -1.55
CA LEU A 135 29.49 18.72 -0.87
C LEU A 135 30.79 18.27 -1.56
N PRO A 136 31.79 17.83 -0.78
CA PRO A 136 32.93 17.10 -1.32
C PRO A 136 32.50 15.89 -2.17
N PRO A 137 33.17 15.59 -3.31
CA PRO A 137 32.73 14.56 -4.26
C PRO A 137 32.64 13.14 -3.69
N ASP A 138 33.35 12.84 -2.59
CA ASP A 138 33.33 11.57 -1.86
C ASP A 138 32.02 11.30 -1.09
N GLN A 139 31.15 12.31 -0.95
CA GLN A 139 29.91 12.23 -0.15
C GLN A 139 28.64 12.09 -0.99
N LEU A 140 28.74 12.20 -2.31
CA LEU A 140 27.66 11.95 -3.26
C LEU A 140 28.00 10.70 -4.12
N PRO A 141 27.03 10.14 -4.87
CA PRO A 141 27.35 9.11 -5.86
C PRO A 141 28.36 9.61 -6.91
N PRO A 142 29.19 8.74 -7.50
CA PRO A 142 30.15 9.13 -8.52
C PRO A 142 29.48 9.87 -9.69
N ALA A 143 30.06 11.01 -10.07
CA ALA A 143 29.56 11.92 -11.11
C ALA A 143 28.16 12.54 -10.86
N ALA A 144 27.63 12.49 -9.63
CA ALA A 144 26.42 13.21 -9.27
C ALA A 144 26.60 14.73 -9.42
N LEU A 145 25.68 15.36 -10.15
CA LEU A 145 25.61 16.80 -10.35
C LEU A 145 25.20 17.49 -9.03
N GLN A 146 25.72 18.69 -8.80
CA GLN A 146 25.28 19.57 -7.71
C GLN A 146 24.71 20.86 -8.32
N ILE A 147 23.51 21.25 -7.91
CA ILE A 147 22.70 22.29 -8.53
C ILE A 147 22.07 23.16 -7.43
N ALA A 148 22.30 24.47 -7.46
CA ALA A 148 21.60 25.42 -6.61
C ALA A 148 20.51 26.15 -7.43
N LEU A 149 19.26 26.09 -6.99
CA LEU A 149 18.13 26.72 -7.67
C LEU A 149 17.99 28.22 -7.33
N ARG A 150 18.45 28.65 -6.15
CA ARG A 150 18.26 30.03 -5.67
C ARG A 150 18.71 31.10 -6.67
N PRO A 151 19.92 31.07 -7.26
CA PRO A 151 20.34 32.10 -8.22
C PRO A 151 19.47 32.15 -9.49
N ALA A 152 18.88 31.01 -9.89
CA ALA A 152 18.02 30.91 -11.07
C ALA A 152 16.56 31.28 -10.77
N LEU A 153 16.12 31.18 -9.50
CA LEU A 153 14.80 31.60 -9.03
C LEU A 153 14.74 33.08 -8.66
N GLU A 154 15.76 33.60 -7.97
CA GLU A 154 15.88 35.04 -7.65
C GLU A 154 16.07 35.91 -8.91
N ALA A 155 16.39 35.30 -10.05
CA ALA A 155 16.43 35.94 -11.37
C ALA A 155 15.06 36.03 -12.09
N ILE A 156 13.97 35.51 -11.50
CA ILE A 156 12.61 35.58 -12.05
C ILE A 156 11.82 36.63 -11.24
N PRO A 157 11.49 37.81 -11.83
CA PRO A 157 10.93 38.93 -11.06
C PRO A 157 9.62 38.63 -10.31
N ASP A 158 8.77 37.77 -10.86
CA ASP A 158 7.44 37.47 -10.34
C ASP A 158 7.35 36.10 -9.60
N PHE A 159 8.50 35.44 -9.34
CA PHE A 159 8.48 34.14 -8.66
C PHE A 159 8.23 34.28 -7.15
N SER A 160 7.22 33.58 -6.64
CA SER A 160 7.00 33.38 -5.20
C SER A 160 6.59 31.94 -4.90
N PHE A 161 7.10 31.39 -3.80
CA PHE A 161 6.69 30.10 -3.26
C PHE A 161 5.23 30.11 -2.76
N ASP A 162 4.69 31.26 -2.34
CA ASP A 162 3.30 31.39 -1.87
C ASP A 162 2.27 31.14 -2.99
N ASN A 163 2.68 31.29 -4.25
CA ASN A 163 1.85 31.02 -5.42
C ASN A 163 1.76 29.52 -5.78
N ILE A 164 2.45 28.64 -5.05
CA ILE A 164 2.48 27.19 -5.31
C ILE A 164 1.45 26.46 -4.44
N ASP A 165 0.32 26.05 -5.04
CA ASP A 165 -0.62 25.14 -4.36
C ASP A 165 0.00 23.74 -4.18
N LEU A 166 0.54 23.49 -2.99
CA LEU A 166 1.11 22.21 -2.57
C LEU A 166 0.10 21.04 -2.59
N MET A 167 -1.21 21.31 -2.61
CA MET A 167 -2.27 20.29 -2.69
C MET A 167 -2.55 19.85 -4.13
N ALA A 168 -2.19 20.68 -5.12
CA ALA A 168 -2.20 20.31 -6.53
C ALA A 168 -1.06 19.34 -6.91
N TYR A 169 -0.09 19.08 -6.04
CA TYR A 169 1.09 18.23 -6.31
C TYR A 169 1.14 16.93 -5.49
N PRO A 170 1.69 15.82 -6.03
CA PRO A 170 2.29 15.65 -7.37
C PRO A 170 1.26 15.56 -8.52
N ILE A 171 -0.04 15.68 -8.19
CA ILE A 171 -1.20 15.41 -9.03
C ILE A 171 -1.16 16.16 -10.38
N ALA A 172 -0.73 17.42 -10.41
CA ALA A 172 -0.65 18.26 -11.61
C ALA A 172 0.60 18.06 -12.49
N ALA A 173 1.59 17.26 -12.07
CA ALA A 173 2.96 17.29 -12.59
C ALA A 173 3.23 16.66 -13.98
N ARG A 174 2.21 16.47 -14.84
CA ARG A 174 2.41 16.10 -16.26
C ARG A 174 1.97 17.24 -17.18
N ALA A 175 2.95 17.96 -17.72
CA ALA A 175 2.75 19.00 -18.74
C ALA A 175 2.04 18.48 -20.00
N THR A 176 2.33 17.23 -20.41
CA THR A 176 1.66 16.54 -21.52
C THR A 176 0.70 15.47 -20.98
N PRO A 177 -0.60 15.50 -21.35
CA PRO A 177 -1.54 14.42 -21.05
C PRO A 177 -1.03 13.06 -21.57
N PRO A 178 -1.18 11.95 -20.81
CA PRO A 178 -0.78 10.64 -21.30
C PRO A 178 -1.74 10.18 -22.42
N PRO A 179 -1.27 9.44 -23.43
CA PRO A 179 -2.06 9.07 -24.62
C PRO A 179 -3.30 8.24 -24.27
N CYS A 180 -3.25 7.43 -23.20
CA CYS A 180 -4.39 6.68 -22.69
C CYS A 180 -5.56 7.58 -22.23
N ARG A 181 -5.32 8.87 -21.95
CA ARG A 181 -6.39 9.85 -21.69
C ARG A 181 -7.23 10.10 -22.93
N GLN A 182 -6.59 10.33 -24.09
CA GLN A 182 -7.31 10.60 -25.33
C GLN A 182 -8.12 9.37 -25.75
N ALA A 183 -7.53 8.17 -25.69
CA ALA A 183 -8.22 6.92 -25.99
C ALA A 183 -9.39 6.64 -25.02
N MET A 184 -9.23 6.90 -23.72
CA MET A 184 -10.32 6.76 -22.74
C MET A 184 -11.42 7.82 -22.92
N LEU A 185 -11.07 9.06 -23.30
CA LEU A 185 -12.05 10.13 -23.50
C LEU A 185 -12.82 10.01 -24.82
N ALA A 186 -12.27 9.34 -25.84
CA ALA A 186 -13.00 8.99 -27.06
C ALA A 186 -14.24 8.10 -26.78
N HIS A 187 -14.20 7.30 -25.71
CA HIS A 187 -15.33 6.45 -25.32
C HIS A 187 -16.47 7.23 -24.66
N PRO A 188 -17.75 6.87 -24.90
CA PRO A 188 -18.88 7.40 -24.14
C PRO A 188 -18.79 7.11 -22.63
N PRO A 189 -19.37 7.93 -21.74
CA PRO A 189 -19.24 7.76 -20.28
C PRO A 189 -19.65 6.37 -19.75
N ALA A 190 -20.68 5.74 -20.33
CA ALA A 190 -21.08 4.38 -19.98
C ALA A 190 -20.00 3.34 -20.35
N ARG A 191 -19.38 3.49 -21.52
CA ARG A 191 -18.29 2.63 -22.01
C ARG A 191 -17.03 2.78 -21.15
N ARG A 192 -16.68 4.01 -20.74
CA ARG A 192 -15.61 4.27 -19.74
C ARG A 192 -15.87 3.53 -18.42
N GLY A 193 -17.12 3.50 -17.96
CA GLY A 193 -17.55 2.71 -16.80
C GLY A 193 -17.29 1.22 -17.01
N ALA A 194 -17.79 0.64 -18.10
CA ALA A 194 -17.64 -0.77 -18.44
C ALA A 194 -16.17 -1.21 -18.59
N ILE A 195 -15.28 -0.35 -19.09
CA ILE A 195 -13.83 -0.61 -19.17
C ILE A 195 -13.23 -0.73 -17.75
N LEU A 196 -13.62 0.15 -16.82
CA LEU A 196 -13.20 0.05 -15.41
C LEU A 196 -13.82 -1.14 -14.68
N ASP A 197 -15.03 -1.55 -15.03
CA ASP A 197 -15.67 -2.76 -14.49
C ASP A 197 -14.96 -4.04 -14.97
N ALA A 198 -14.64 -4.12 -16.27
CA ALA A 198 -13.88 -5.22 -16.86
C ALA A 198 -12.47 -5.33 -16.26
N ALA A 199 -11.75 -4.21 -16.13
CA ALA A 199 -10.46 -4.16 -15.45
C ALA A 199 -10.56 -4.56 -13.97
N GLY A 200 -11.68 -4.23 -13.31
CA GLY A 200 -11.97 -4.68 -11.94
C GLY A 200 -12.11 -6.19 -11.85
N GLN A 201 -12.87 -6.80 -12.76
CA GLN A 201 -13.03 -8.25 -12.83
C GLN A 201 -11.71 -8.97 -13.16
N ALA A 202 -10.92 -8.47 -14.11
CA ALA A 202 -9.62 -9.05 -14.45
C ALA A 202 -8.66 -9.09 -13.25
N ARG A 203 -8.61 -8.01 -12.45
CA ARG A 203 -7.87 -8.02 -11.19
C ARG A 203 -8.43 -9.01 -10.16
N LEU A 204 -9.75 -9.07 -9.98
CA LEU A 204 -10.36 -10.02 -9.02
C LEU A 204 -10.13 -11.47 -9.43
N ARG A 205 -10.14 -11.77 -10.74
CA ARG A 205 -9.74 -13.05 -11.31
C ARG A 205 -8.28 -13.40 -10.98
N ARG A 206 -7.33 -12.52 -11.31
CA ARG A 206 -5.90 -12.72 -11.01
C ARG A 206 -5.63 -12.89 -9.51
N ARG A 207 -6.45 -12.26 -8.65
CA ARG A 207 -6.44 -12.47 -7.20
C ARG A 207 -6.94 -13.86 -6.81
N ALA A 208 -8.02 -14.33 -7.40
CA ALA A 208 -8.55 -15.66 -7.16
C ALA A 208 -7.54 -16.74 -7.61
N GLU A 209 -6.94 -16.61 -8.78
CA GLU A 209 -5.95 -17.57 -9.34
C GLU A 209 -4.73 -17.73 -8.42
N LEU A 210 -4.19 -16.62 -7.91
CA LEU A 210 -3.11 -16.63 -6.91
C LEU A 210 -3.53 -17.25 -5.56
N LEU A 211 -4.80 -17.11 -5.17
CA LEU A 211 -5.33 -17.76 -3.96
C LEU A 211 -5.52 -19.27 -4.19
N GLN A 212 -6.17 -19.69 -5.27
CA GLN A 212 -6.43 -21.10 -5.58
C GLN A 212 -5.13 -21.89 -5.68
N SER A 213 -4.13 -21.36 -6.38
CA SER A 213 -2.78 -21.96 -6.45
C SER A 213 -2.17 -22.17 -5.05
N ALA A 214 -2.26 -21.17 -4.17
CA ALA A 214 -1.80 -21.30 -2.79
C ALA A 214 -2.65 -22.27 -1.95
N MET A 215 -3.97 -22.36 -2.21
CA MET A 215 -4.90 -23.25 -1.50
C MET A 215 -4.70 -24.72 -1.88
N LEU A 216 -4.29 -25.00 -3.12
CA LEU A 216 -3.87 -26.33 -3.57
C LEU A 216 -2.56 -26.78 -2.91
N ASP A 217 -1.64 -25.83 -2.64
CA ASP A 217 -0.35 -26.04 -1.97
C ASP A 217 -0.47 -26.23 -0.45
N ARG A 218 -1.16 -25.33 0.27
CA ARG A 218 -1.20 -25.31 1.76
C ARG A 218 -2.58 -25.53 2.37
N GLY A 219 -3.60 -25.82 1.57
CA GLY A 219 -4.98 -25.96 2.02
C GLY A 219 -5.73 -24.63 2.19
N ALA A 220 -7.04 -24.66 1.94
CA ALA A 220 -7.92 -23.49 1.98
C ALA A 220 -7.82 -22.68 3.28
N ALA A 221 -7.91 -23.36 4.43
CA ALA A 221 -8.00 -22.70 5.72
C ALA A 221 -6.71 -21.98 6.14
N GLN A 222 -5.55 -22.59 5.90
CA GLN A 222 -4.25 -21.98 6.17
C GLN A 222 -3.99 -20.75 5.28
N VAL A 223 -4.40 -20.77 4.01
CA VAL A 223 -4.29 -19.61 3.12
C VAL A 223 -5.23 -18.48 3.52
N CYS A 224 -6.47 -18.79 3.92
CA CYS A 224 -7.39 -17.82 4.48
C CYS A 224 -6.77 -17.13 5.73
N TYR A 225 -6.18 -17.92 6.62
CA TYR A 225 -5.50 -17.42 7.81
C TYR A 225 -4.29 -16.53 7.47
N GLU A 226 -3.39 -16.98 6.59
CA GLU A 226 -2.24 -16.19 6.12
C GLU A 226 -2.64 -14.83 5.54
N GLU A 227 -3.65 -14.79 4.67
CA GLU A 227 -4.02 -13.55 3.97
C GLU A 227 -4.88 -12.62 4.83
N VAL A 228 -5.75 -13.13 5.71
CA VAL A 228 -6.46 -12.26 6.69
C VAL A 228 -5.47 -11.67 7.68
N MET A 229 -4.51 -12.46 8.17
CA MET A 229 -3.40 -11.95 8.99
C MET A 229 -2.64 -10.85 8.26
N ALA A 230 -2.20 -11.10 7.03
CA ALA A 230 -1.52 -10.09 6.19
C ALA A 230 -2.37 -8.82 6.02
N ALA A 231 -3.68 -8.94 5.82
CA ALA A 231 -4.60 -7.81 5.67
C ALA A 231 -4.87 -7.05 6.99
N LEU A 232 -4.78 -7.70 8.14
CA LEU A 232 -4.82 -7.07 9.47
C LEU A 232 -3.55 -6.25 9.76
N GLY A 233 -2.42 -6.54 9.11
CA GLY A 233 -1.15 -5.82 9.27
C GLY A 233 -1.05 -4.43 8.63
N TYR A 234 -1.99 -4.05 7.74
CA TYR A 234 -1.89 -2.83 6.91
C TYR A 234 -0.58 -2.80 6.08
N ARG A 235 -0.23 -1.70 5.40
CA ARG A 235 1.03 -1.59 4.63
C ARG A 235 2.29 -1.90 5.48
N PRO A 236 2.46 -1.38 6.71
CA PRO A 236 3.71 -1.55 7.46
C PRO A 236 3.93 -2.99 7.98
N ASN A 237 2.90 -3.62 8.58
CA ASN A 237 3.07 -4.92 9.26
C ASN A 237 2.58 -6.12 8.42
N LYS A 238 2.30 -5.96 7.11
CA LYS A 238 1.79 -7.05 6.24
C LYS A 238 2.67 -8.30 6.27
N ALA A 239 3.99 -8.12 6.11
CA ALA A 239 4.95 -9.21 6.08
C ALA A 239 5.15 -9.85 7.47
N PRO A 240 5.37 -9.11 8.58
CA PRO A 240 5.36 -9.65 9.94
C PRO A 240 4.12 -10.48 10.28
N PHE A 241 2.91 -10.01 9.93
CA PHE A 241 1.67 -10.76 10.15
C PHE A 241 1.62 -12.08 9.35
N ARG A 242 2.01 -12.08 8.07
CA ARG A 242 2.03 -13.33 7.28
C ARG A 242 3.13 -14.29 7.75
N ARG A 243 4.29 -13.77 8.16
CA ARG A 243 5.38 -14.56 8.75
C ARG A 243 4.89 -15.26 10.03
N LEU A 244 4.21 -14.54 10.92
CA LEU A 244 3.60 -15.10 12.13
C LEU A 244 2.58 -16.20 11.82
N ALA A 245 1.72 -16.01 10.81
CA ALA A 245 0.73 -17.00 10.38
C ALA A 245 1.32 -18.27 9.74
N ARG A 246 2.61 -18.27 9.39
CA ARG A 246 3.37 -19.44 8.89
C ARG A 246 4.21 -20.09 9.99
N LEU A 247 4.76 -19.30 10.92
CA LEU A 247 5.48 -19.80 12.10
C LEU A 247 4.54 -20.46 13.12
N LEU A 248 3.28 -20.01 13.17
CA LEU A 248 2.21 -20.63 13.97
C LEU A 248 1.03 -20.96 13.04
N PRO A 249 1.06 -22.10 12.33
CA PRO A 249 0.00 -22.53 11.42
C PRO A 249 -1.36 -22.66 12.12
N LEU A 250 -2.44 -22.57 11.34
CA LEU A 250 -3.81 -22.53 11.87
C LEU A 250 -4.16 -23.72 12.77
N GLU A 251 -3.75 -24.94 12.40
CA GLU A 251 -4.01 -26.15 13.19
C GLU A 251 -3.27 -26.13 14.53
N VAL A 252 -2.00 -25.69 14.53
CA VAL A 252 -1.18 -25.53 15.74
C VAL A 252 -1.77 -24.45 16.65
N LEU A 253 -2.23 -23.32 16.08
CA LEU A 253 -2.94 -22.28 16.82
C LEU A 253 -4.20 -22.84 17.50
N ARG A 254 -4.97 -23.67 16.80
CA ARG A 254 -6.23 -24.26 17.29
C ARG A 254 -6.02 -25.30 18.39
N ASP A 255 -5.10 -26.26 18.18
CA ASP A 255 -4.72 -27.27 19.18
C ASP A 255 -4.20 -26.61 20.47
N LYS A 256 -3.14 -25.81 20.35
CA LYS A 256 -2.44 -25.23 21.51
C LYS A 256 -3.32 -24.24 22.27
N SER A 257 -4.25 -23.56 21.60
CA SER A 257 -5.27 -22.72 22.27
C SER A 257 -6.46 -23.50 22.84
N ARG A 258 -6.71 -24.74 22.35
CA ARG A 258 -7.95 -25.50 22.52
C ARG A 258 -9.19 -24.68 22.15
N GLY A 259 -9.07 -23.86 21.12
CA GLY A 259 -10.11 -22.98 20.60
C GLY A 259 -10.40 -21.71 21.42
N ASP A 260 -9.78 -21.50 22.59
CA ASP A 260 -10.01 -20.29 23.38
C ASP A 260 -9.33 -19.05 22.76
N PRO A 261 -10.06 -17.96 22.44
CA PRO A 261 -9.47 -16.77 21.83
C PRO A 261 -8.45 -16.04 22.70
N VAL A 262 -8.43 -16.20 24.03
CA VAL A 262 -7.43 -15.55 24.90
C VAL A 262 -6.12 -16.35 24.91
N ARG A 263 -6.18 -17.69 24.87
CA ARG A 263 -5.02 -18.57 24.68
C ARG A 263 -4.42 -18.41 23.27
N ALA A 264 -5.26 -18.38 22.24
CA ALA A 264 -4.83 -18.10 20.86
C ALA A 264 -4.18 -16.71 20.76
N TYR A 265 -4.75 -15.71 21.43
CA TYR A 265 -4.15 -14.38 21.52
C TYR A 265 -2.80 -14.39 22.25
N ALA A 266 -2.67 -15.15 23.34
CA ALA A 266 -1.41 -15.28 24.08
C ALA A 266 -0.30 -15.93 23.24
N LEU A 267 -0.62 -17.04 22.54
CA LEU A 267 0.27 -17.70 21.58
C LEU A 267 0.73 -16.75 20.47
N LEU A 268 -0.21 -16.06 19.84
CA LEU A 268 0.07 -15.06 18.81
C LEU A 268 0.99 -13.93 19.32
N MET A 269 0.75 -13.43 20.53
CA MET A 269 1.55 -12.37 21.14
C MET A 269 2.95 -12.84 21.58
N GLY A 270 3.08 -14.10 22.03
CA GLY A 270 4.35 -14.74 22.37
C GLY A 270 5.22 -15.00 21.14
N CYS A 271 4.65 -15.66 20.12
CA CYS A 271 5.32 -15.91 18.85
C CYS A 271 5.67 -14.62 18.07
N ALA A 272 4.92 -13.53 18.30
CA ALA A 272 5.22 -12.21 17.77
C ALA A 272 6.32 -11.44 18.52
N SER A 273 6.79 -11.92 19.68
CA SER A 273 7.61 -11.12 20.61
C SER A 273 6.95 -9.79 21.04
N LEU A 274 5.61 -9.78 21.11
CA LEU A 274 4.80 -8.60 21.47
C LEU A 274 4.21 -8.67 22.88
N LEU A 275 4.13 -9.87 23.48
CA LEU A 275 3.65 -10.07 24.85
C LEU A 275 4.55 -9.30 25.84
N PRO A 276 4.04 -8.29 26.58
CA PRO A 276 4.88 -7.52 27.49
C PRO A 276 5.33 -8.34 28.69
N ASP A 277 6.63 -8.28 29.00
CA ASP A 277 7.22 -8.87 30.20
C ASP A 277 6.56 -8.33 31.49
N PRO A 278 6.10 -9.20 32.42
CA PRO A 278 5.40 -8.78 33.62
C PRO A 278 6.33 -8.24 34.71
N THR A 279 7.65 -8.43 34.59
CA THR A 279 8.65 -7.97 35.56
C THR A 279 9.07 -6.52 35.29
N THR A 280 9.28 -6.13 34.02
CA THR A 280 9.48 -4.73 33.62
C THR A 280 8.17 -3.96 33.37
N ALA A 281 7.00 -4.61 33.50
CA ALA A 281 5.70 -3.98 33.35
C ALA A 281 5.56 -2.72 34.23
N ARG A 282 5.30 -1.57 33.58
CA ARG A 282 5.27 -0.24 34.22
C ARG A 282 4.35 -0.25 35.46
N ARG A 283 4.90 0.13 36.63
CA ARG A 283 4.17 0.16 37.92
C ARG A 283 2.81 0.87 37.82
N SER A 284 2.70 1.89 36.98
CA SER A 284 1.50 2.70 36.69
C SER A 284 0.36 1.98 35.96
N TRP A 285 0.54 0.74 35.47
CA TRP A 285 -0.54 0.05 34.76
C TRP A 285 -1.77 -0.26 35.65
N PRO A 286 -3.01 -0.04 35.14
CA PRO A 286 -4.24 -0.40 35.84
C PRO A 286 -4.30 -1.89 36.21
N ALA A 287 -4.97 -2.22 37.31
CA ALA A 287 -5.14 -3.60 37.77
C ALA A 287 -5.74 -4.53 36.69
N SER A 288 -6.69 -4.04 35.88
CA SER A 288 -7.27 -4.81 34.78
C SER A 288 -6.34 -4.98 33.56
N THR A 289 -5.30 -4.15 33.39
CA THR A 289 -4.19 -4.46 32.45
C THR A 289 -3.30 -5.55 33.03
N LYS A 290 -2.88 -5.41 34.30
CA LYS A 290 -2.03 -6.41 34.98
C LYS A 290 -2.68 -7.80 34.98
N ALA A 291 -3.96 -7.90 35.30
CA ALA A 291 -4.72 -9.16 35.27
C ALA A 291 -4.87 -9.75 33.85
N PHE A 292 -5.08 -8.92 32.82
CA PHE A 292 -5.18 -9.40 31.44
C PHE A 292 -3.83 -9.91 30.91
N ILE A 293 -2.73 -9.18 31.17
CA ILE A 293 -1.38 -9.61 30.82
C ILE A 293 -0.99 -10.87 31.59
N ARG A 294 -1.31 -10.97 32.88
CA ARG A 294 -1.05 -12.19 33.67
C ARG A 294 -1.74 -13.41 33.06
N ARG A 295 -3.03 -13.32 32.72
CA ARG A 295 -3.76 -14.39 32.00
C ARG A 295 -3.12 -14.78 30.66
N CYS A 296 -2.50 -13.83 29.96
CA CYS A 296 -1.78 -14.14 28.72
C CYS A 296 -0.48 -14.90 29.02
N TRP A 297 0.26 -14.54 30.08
CA TRP A 297 1.43 -15.30 30.51
C TRP A 297 1.09 -16.69 31.06
N ASP A 298 0.00 -16.85 31.82
CA ASP A 298 -0.47 -18.16 32.30
C ASP A 298 -0.84 -19.11 31.13
N ALA A 299 -1.20 -18.55 29.97
CA ALA A 299 -1.49 -19.31 28.75
C ALA A 299 -0.27 -19.52 27.84
N TRP A 300 0.70 -18.59 27.83
CA TRP A 300 1.90 -18.65 27.01
C TRP A 300 3.02 -19.46 27.65
N TRP A 301 3.28 -19.25 28.95
CA TRP A 301 4.44 -19.80 29.65
C TRP A 301 4.58 -21.33 29.53
N PRO A 302 3.51 -22.15 29.68
CA PRO A 302 3.63 -23.62 29.57
C PRO A 302 3.95 -24.14 28.16
N LEU A 303 3.97 -23.25 27.15
CA LEU A 303 4.15 -23.56 25.73
C LEU A 303 5.29 -22.74 25.12
N ALA A 304 5.99 -21.90 25.89
CA ALA A 304 6.98 -20.97 25.35
C ALA A 304 8.17 -21.70 24.70
N ASP A 305 8.59 -22.81 25.29
CA ASP A 305 9.76 -23.60 24.86
C ASP A 305 9.55 -24.23 23.47
N ASP A 306 8.34 -24.72 23.16
CA ASP A 306 7.94 -25.23 21.83
C ASP A 306 8.25 -24.22 20.69
N PHE A 307 8.21 -22.92 21.02
CA PHE A 307 8.28 -21.82 20.05
C PHE A 307 9.52 -20.92 20.22
N LEU A 308 10.44 -21.18 21.15
CA LEU A 308 11.55 -20.27 21.48
C LEU A 308 12.39 -19.87 20.25
N THR A 309 12.59 -20.81 19.32
CA THR A 309 13.35 -20.66 18.07
C THR A 309 12.54 -20.13 16.89
N GLN A 310 11.19 -20.12 16.97
CA GLN A 310 10.28 -19.86 15.85
C GLN A 310 9.47 -18.57 16.05
N ARG A 311 10.15 -17.45 16.34
CA ARG A 311 9.51 -16.16 16.64
C ARG A 311 9.77 -15.09 15.57
N VAL A 312 8.80 -14.20 15.42
CA VAL A 312 8.98 -12.89 14.76
C VAL A 312 9.73 -11.98 15.73
N SER A 313 10.72 -11.23 15.25
CA SER A 313 11.50 -10.34 16.12
C SER A 313 10.66 -9.13 16.54
N ARG A 314 10.91 -8.59 17.73
CA ARG A 314 10.28 -7.32 18.14
C ARG A 314 10.63 -6.17 17.19
N ALA A 315 11.79 -6.22 16.55
CA ALA A 315 12.25 -5.23 15.57
C ALA A 315 11.49 -5.30 14.23
N ASP A 316 10.90 -6.45 13.87
CA ASP A 316 10.16 -6.61 12.61
C ASP A 316 8.84 -5.81 12.61
N TRP A 317 8.37 -5.35 13.77
CA TRP A 317 7.07 -4.70 13.94
C TRP A 317 7.16 -3.17 13.92
N THR A 318 6.55 -2.54 12.92
CA THR A 318 6.35 -1.08 12.90
C THR A 318 5.29 -0.68 13.92
N MET A 319 5.71 -0.02 15.01
CA MET A 319 4.82 0.43 16.11
C MET A 319 4.60 1.96 16.15
N SER A 320 5.44 2.72 15.44
CA SER A 320 5.34 4.18 15.21
C SER A 320 4.52 4.47 13.94
N GLY A 321 4.11 5.73 13.73
CA GLY A 321 3.39 6.20 12.52
C GLY A 321 1.97 5.63 12.31
N ILE A 322 1.57 4.58 13.03
CA ILE A 322 0.28 3.90 12.87
C ILE A 322 -0.79 4.43 13.85
N ARG A 323 -2.03 4.58 13.35
CA ARG A 323 -3.20 4.92 14.18
C ARG A 323 -3.33 3.89 15.32
N PRO A 324 -3.56 4.28 16.59
CA PRO A 324 -3.58 3.35 17.73
C PRO A 324 -4.53 2.14 17.58
N ALA A 325 -5.69 2.33 16.93
CA ALA A 325 -6.64 1.25 16.67
C ALA A 325 -6.11 0.16 15.69
N ASN A 326 -5.04 0.44 14.95
CA ASN A 326 -4.41 -0.46 13.97
C ASN A 326 -3.18 -1.21 14.51
N ARG A 327 -2.81 -0.97 15.77
CA ARG A 327 -1.62 -1.57 16.39
C ARG A 327 -1.64 -3.11 16.38
N PRO A 328 -0.49 -3.78 16.14
CA PRO A 328 -0.40 -5.24 16.16
C PRO A 328 -1.03 -5.89 17.40
N GLU A 329 -0.86 -5.32 18.60
CA GLU A 329 -1.40 -5.92 19.83
C GLU A 329 -2.94 -6.00 19.86
N ARG A 330 -3.65 -5.07 19.17
CA ARG A 330 -5.10 -5.16 18.94
C ARG A 330 -5.43 -6.10 17.77
N ARG A 331 -4.66 -6.03 16.70
CA ARG A 331 -4.91 -6.81 15.47
C ARG A 331 -4.76 -8.31 15.69
N LEU A 332 -3.86 -8.75 16.57
CA LEU A 332 -3.75 -10.16 16.96
C LEU A 332 -4.95 -10.66 17.79
N MET A 333 -5.62 -9.81 18.56
CA MET A 333 -6.89 -10.19 19.21
C MET A 333 -8.01 -10.39 18.17
N ALA A 334 -8.02 -9.56 17.11
CA ALA A 334 -8.96 -9.73 16.01
C ALA A 334 -8.75 -11.07 15.29
N ALA A 335 -7.48 -11.44 15.04
CA ALA A 335 -7.13 -12.75 14.47
C ALA A 335 -7.54 -13.91 15.40
N ALA A 336 -7.25 -13.83 16.70
CA ALA A 336 -7.61 -14.88 17.65
C ALA A 336 -9.12 -15.17 17.68
N LEU A 337 -9.97 -14.15 17.58
CA LEU A 337 -11.44 -14.32 17.50
C LEU A 337 -11.91 -14.94 16.17
N LEU A 338 -11.19 -14.72 15.07
CA LEU A 338 -11.54 -15.24 13.74
C LEU A 338 -11.09 -16.70 13.53
N PHE A 339 -10.03 -17.14 14.22
CA PHE A 339 -9.30 -18.37 13.87
C PHE A 339 -9.17 -19.41 14.99
N ALA A 340 -9.29 -19.03 16.27
CA ALA A 340 -9.18 -20.00 17.37
C ALA A 340 -10.33 -21.01 17.36
N ALA A 341 -11.57 -20.52 17.29
CA ALA A 341 -12.75 -21.37 17.25
C ALA A 341 -12.83 -22.21 15.96
N THR A 342 -13.53 -23.34 16.06
CA THR A 342 -13.99 -24.16 14.94
C THR A 342 -15.49 -24.42 15.14
N PRO A 343 -16.38 -24.05 14.19
CA PRO A 343 -16.09 -23.31 12.97
C PRO A 343 -15.61 -21.87 13.25
N GLY A 344 -14.57 -21.46 12.54
CA GLY A 344 -14.07 -20.09 12.48
C GLY A 344 -14.33 -19.48 11.10
N LEU A 345 -13.60 -18.41 10.76
CA LEU A 345 -13.74 -17.75 9.47
C LEU A 345 -13.48 -18.67 8.26
N PRO A 346 -12.50 -19.60 8.27
CA PRO A 346 -12.28 -20.50 7.12
C PRO A 346 -13.47 -21.41 6.82
N GLU A 347 -14.03 -22.05 7.86
CA GLU A 347 -15.16 -22.97 7.70
C GLU A 347 -16.41 -22.21 7.25
N GLN A 348 -16.63 -21.00 7.81
CA GLN A 348 -17.69 -20.10 7.37
C GLN A 348 -17.55 -19.72 5.89
N LEU A 349 -16.32 -19.50 5.38
CA LEU A 349 -16.09 -19.19 3.97
C LEU A 349 -16.25 -20.41 3.05
N GLU A 350 -15.85 -21.61 3.49
CA GLU A 350 -16.15 -22.84 2.76
C GLU A 350 -17.66 -23.10 2.67
N ASP A 351 -18.40 -22.91 3.77
CA ASP A 351 -19.85 -23.10 3.80
C ASP A 351 -20.59 -22.01 3.01
N LEU A 352 -20.08 -20.77 2.98
CA LEU A 352 -20.57 -19.71 2.09
C LEU A 352 -20.32 -20.03 0.61
N ALA A 353 -19.15 -20.59 0.27
CA ALA A 353 -18.84 -20.98 -1.10
C ALA A 353 -19.76 -22.12 -1.62
N ARG A 354 -20.24 -22.98 -0.71
CA ARG A 354 -21.18 -24.07 -1.02
C ARG A 354 -22.64 -23.61 -1.20
N GLN A 355 -23.00 -22.36 -0.89
CA GLN A 355 -24.41 -21.94 -0.94
C GLN A 355 -24.91 -21.84 -2.39
N PRO A 356 -26.15 -22.28 -2.69
CA PRO A 356 -26.73 -22.22 -4.04
C PRO A 356 -27.13 -20.81 -4.47
N ARG A 357 -26.97 -19.81 -3.58
CA ARG A 357 -27.12 -18.37 -3.80
C ARG A 357 -26.08 -17.68 -2.92
N GLY A 358 -25.45 -16.63 -3.41
CA GLY A 358 -24.53 -15.82 -2.63
C GLY A 358 -25.27 -14.87 -1.70
N LEU A 359 -24.49 -14.11 -0.92
CA LEU A 359 -25.00 -13.16 0.06
C LEU A 359 -24.64 -11.71 -0.31
N PRO A 360 -25.53 -10.73 -0.04
CA PRO A 360 -25.21 -9.32 -0.25
C PRO A 360 -24.07 -8.88 0.66
N ALA A 361 -23.27 -7.92 0.18
CA ALA A 361 -22.02 -7.47 0.81
C ALA A 361 -22.11 -7.24 2.34
N ARG A 362 -23.24 -6.72 2.83
CA ARG A 362 -23.54 -6.54 4.25
C ARG A 362 -23.32 -7.82 5.07
N ARG A 363 -23.84 -8.97 4.64
CA ARG A 363 -23.75 -10.24 5.38
C ARG A 363 -22.31 -10.76 5.47
N LEU A 364 -21.48 -10.47 4.46
CA LEU A 364 -20.04 -10.76 4.50
C LEU A 364 -19.25 -9.79 5.39
N LEU A 365 -19.72 -8.54 5.54
CA LEU A 365 -19.12 -7.58 6.48
C LEU A 365 -19.43 -7.94 7.95
N GLU A 366 -20.61 -8.52 8.21
CA GLU A 366 -21.02 -9.02 9.54
C GLU A 366 -20.07 -10.12 10.08
N LEU A 367 -19.35 -10.85 9.21
CA LEU A 367 -18.27 -11.78 9.63
C LEU A 367 -17.12 -11.09 10.41
N PHE A 368 -17.01 -9.77 10.32
CA PHE A 368 -16.03 -8.96 11.06
C PHE A 368 -16.64 -8.18 12.25
N GLU A 369 -17.91 -8.39 12.58
CA GLU A 369 -18.55 -7.85 13.79
C GLU A 369 -18.21 -8.71 15.02
N LEU A 370 -16.91 -8.73 15.35
CA LEU A 370 -16.33 -9.66 16.32
C LEU A 370 -16.91 -9.52 17.74
N PRO A 371 -17.03 -10.63 18.51
CA PRO A 371 -17.51 -10.61 19.89
C PRO A 371 -16.78 -9.62 20.81
N LYS A 372 -17.50 -9.07 21.79
CA LYS A 372 -17.00 -8.07 22.74
C LYS A 372 -15.96 -8.66 23.70
N VAL A 373 -14.68 -8.60 23.36
CA VAL A 373 -13.58 -8.88 24.30
C VAL A 373 -13.54 -7.80 25.39
N PRO A 374 -13.71 -8.13 26.69
CA PRO A 374 -13.83 -7.11 27.75
C PRO A 374 -12.64 -6.16 27.86
N TYR A 375 -11.42 -6.67 27.67
CA TYR A 375 -10.21 -5.85 27.74
C TYR A 375 -10.08 -4.88 26.56
N TRP A 376 -10.12 -5.42 25.33
CA TRP A 376 -9.88 -4.65 24.11
C TRP A 376 -11.09 -3.85 23.62
N GLY A 377 -12.32 -4.18 24.04
CA GLY A 377 -13.54 -3.49 23.60
C GLY A 377 -13.60 -1.99 23.93
N ARG A 378 -12.71 -1.49 24.80
CA ARG A 378 -12.62 -0.06 25.19
C ARG A 378 -11.19 0.52 25.23
N ARG A 379 -10.13 -0.22 24.87
CA ARG A 379 -8.72 0.22 25.02
C ARG A 379 -7.97 0.27 23.69
N LEU A 380 -7.12 1.28 23.47
CA LEU A 380 -6.32 1.42 22.24
C LEU A 380 -4.93 0.78 22.36
N SER A 381 -4.33 0.80 23.54
CA SER A 381 -3.11 0.08 23.92
C SER A 381 -3.20 -0.44 25.36
N PHE A 382 -2.19 -1.20 25.81
CA PHE A 382 -2.07 -1.60 27.22
C PHE A 382 -1.95 -0.44 28.20
N GLU A 383 -1.42 0.69 27.71
CA GLU A 383 -1.15 1.91 28.49
C GLU A 383 -2.37 2.82 28.59
N THR A 384 -3.24 2.83 27.58
CA THR A 384 -4.47 3.64 27.61
C THR A 384 -5.48 3.09 28.61
N THR A 385 -6.10 3.97 29.39
CA THR A 385 -7.31 3.70 30.17
C THR A 385 -8.50 3.30 29.27
N PRO A 386 -9.57 2.68 29.81
CA PRO A 386 -10.77 2.36 29.04
C PRO A 386 -11.50 3.64 28.60
N GLY A 387 -11.78 3.77 27.30
CA GLY A 387 -12.58 4.85 26.74
C GLY A 387 -14.07 4.74 27.04
N ALA A 388 -14.74 5.89 27.12
CA ALA A 388 -16.17 6.01 27.36
C ALA A 388 -17.04 5.38 26.24
N LYS A 389 -16.55 5.39 24.99
CA LYS A 389 -17.17 4.71 23.84
C LYS A 389 -16.45 3.40 23.52
N PRO A 390 -17.16 2.32 23.11
CA PRO A 390 -16.52 1.10 22.62
C PRO A 390 -15.68 1.34 21.36
N VAL A 391 -14.64 0.52 21.15
CA VAL A 391 -13.76 0.58 19.97
C VAL A 391 -13.64 -0.80 19.33
N ALA A 392 -14.21 -0.96 18.14
CA ALA A 392 -14.22 -2.22 17.39
C ALA A 392 -12.79 -2.71 17.08
N LEU A 393 -12.59 -4.03 17.10
CA LEU A 393 -11.31 -4.66 16.74
C LEU A 393 -11.05 -4.54 15.24
N ILE A 394 -12.06 -4.72 14.40
CA ILE A 394 -12.04 -4.42 12.97
C ILE A 394 -13.08 -3.30 12.71
N GLY A 395 -12.67 -2.23 12.02
CA GLY A 395 -13.57 -1.13 11.67
C GLY A 395 -14.15 -1.31 10.25
N PRO A 396 -15.31 -0.71 9.92
CA PRO A 396 -16.00 -0.96 8.65
C PRO A 396 -15.14 -0.75 7.39
N ALA A 397 -14.24 0.25 7.37
CA ALA A 397 -13.32 0.46 6.24
C ALA A 397 -12.30 -0.69 6.06
N ARG A 398 -11.87 -1.35 7.14
CA ARG A 398 -10.99 -2.52 7.09
C ARG A 398 -11.76 -3.80 6.77
N ALA A 399 -13.00 -3.94 7.24
CA ALA A 399 -13.90 -5.01 6.82
C ALA A 399 -14.18 -4.96 5.30
N ARG A 400 -14.50 -3.77 4.75
CA ARG A 400 -14.62 -3.56 3.29
C ARG A 400 -13.34 -3.93 2.54
N ALA A 401 -12.17 -3.52 3.05
CA ALA A 401 -10.91 -3.84 2.41
C ALA A 401 -10.61 -5.35 2.38
N ILE A 402 -10.90 -6.08 3.46
CA ILE A 402 -10.73 -7.55 3.50
C ILE A 402 -11.77 -8.24 2.59
N LEU A 403 -13.02 -7.76 2.56
CA LEU A 403 -14.06 -8.25 1.65
C LEU A 403 -13.61 -8.16 0.18
N VAL A 404 -13.18 -6.98 -0.27
CA VAL A 404 -12.85 -6.71 -1.67
C VAL A 404 -11.52 -7.35 -2.10
N ASN A 405 -10.46 -7.23 -1.30
CA ASN A 405 -9.13 -7.73 -1.68
C ASN A 405 -8.88 -9.21 -1.34
N LEU A 406 -9.77 -9.87 -0.57
CA LEU A 406 -9.57 -11.25 -0.13
C LEU A 406 -10.84 -12.11 -0.15
N LEU A 407 -11.93 -11.75 0.56
CA LEU A 407 -13.07 -12.68 0.69
C LEU A 407 -13.73 -13.00 -0.66
N LEU A 408 -13.97 -11.99 -1.50
CA LEU A 408 -14.57 -12.20 -2.82
C LEU A 408 -13.67 -13.06 -3.74
N PRO A 409 -12.37 -12.75 -3.93
CA PRO A 409 -11.44 -13.67 -4.59
C PRO A 409 -11.31 -15.07 -3.96
N ALA A 410 -11.48 -15.20 -2.65
CA ALA A 410 -11.42 -16.50 -1.97
C ALA A 410 -12.66 -17.36 -2.24
N LEU A 411 -13.87 -16.77 -2.30
CA LEU A 411 -15.10 -17.48 -2.69
C LEU A 411 -14.97 -18.06 -4.12
N ALA A 412 -14.39 -17.30 -5.05
CA ALA A 412 -14.07 -17.78 -6.39
C ALA A 412 -13.05 -18.94 -6.37
N ALA A 413 -11.94 -18.78 -5.64
CA ALA A 413 -10.90 -19.81 -5.51
C ALA A 413 -11.41 -21.12 -4.87
N LEU A 414 -12.39 -21.03 -3.97
CA LEU A 414 -13.07 -22.16 -3.32
C LEU A 414 -14.08 -22.89 -4.22
N GLY A 415 -14.38 -22.38 -5.41
CA GLY A 415 -15.33 -23.01 -6.33
C GLY A 415 -16.80 -22.67 -6.06
N ALA A 416 -17.10 -21.53 -5.45
CA ALA A 416 -18.44 -20.97 -5.48
C ALA A 416 -18.89 -20.74 -6.94
N LYS A 417 -20.20 -20.67 -7.21
CA LYS A 417 -20.70 -20.39 -8.57
C LYS A 417 -20.72 -18.90 -8.90
N ALA A 418 -20.58 -18.54 -10.18
CA ALA A 418 -20.57 -17.14 -10.61
C ALA A 418 -21.94 -16.46 -10.48
N ASP A 419 -22.99 -17.14 -10.98
CA ASP A 419 -24.40 -16.71 -10.93
C ASP A 419 -24.84 -16.33 -9.51
N ALA A 420 -24.41 -17.11 -8.53
CA ALA A 420 -24.70 -16.91 -7.12
C ALA A 420 -24.12 -15.60 -6.56
N TRP A 421 -23.01 -15.08 -7.10
CA TRP A 421 -22.29 -13.92 -6.56
C TRP A 421 -22.25 -12.70 -7.49
N GLN A 422 -22.95 -12.73 -8.63
CA GLN A 422 -22.95 -11.62 -9.59
C GLN A 422 -23.48 -10.30 -8.98
N ASP A 423 -24.55 -10.36 -8.18
CA ASP A 423 -25.08 -9.21 -7.41
C ASP A 423 -24.02 -8.54 -6.53
N LEU A 424 -23.03 -9.30 -6.02
CA LEU A 424 -21.96 -8.78 -5.17
C LEU A 424 -20.88 -8.04 -5.98
N LEU A 425 -20.70 -8.34 -7.27
CA LEU A 425 -19.80 -7.59 -8.15
C LEU A 425 -20.37 -6.20 -8.45
N ASP A 426 -21.67 -6.12 -8.74
CA ASP A 426 -22.36 -4.86 -9.07
C ASP A 426 -22.56 -3.98 -7.82
N THR A 427 -22.88 -4.59 -6.67
CA THR A 427 -23.04 -3.88 -5.39
C THR A 427 -21.75 -3.73 -4.57
N LEU A 428 -20.59 -4.07 -5.14
CA LEU A 428 -19.33 -4.20 -4.41
C LEU A 428 -18.94 -2.91 -3.66
N PRO A 429 -18.86 -2.90 -2.32
CA PRO A 429 -18.69 -1.68 -1.55
C PRO A 429 -17.27 -1.14 -1.67
N ALA A 430 -17.15 0.17 -1.90
CA ALA A 430 -15.87 0.80 -2.18
C ALA A 430 -14.90 0.80 -0.98
N GLU A 431 -13.63 0.49 -1.26
CA GLU A 431 -12.50 0.83 -0.40
C GLU A 431 -12.33 2.36 -0.34
N GLU A 432 -11.68 2.85 0.72
CA GLU A 432 -11.28 4.26 0.82
C GLU A 432 -10.36 4.64 -0.35
N SER A 433 -10.62 5.78 -0.99
CA SER A 433 -9.77 6.25 -2.09
C SER A 433 -8.36 6.57 -1.58
N ASN A 434 -7.36 6.28 -2.39
CA ASN A 434 -5.95 6.52 -2.10
C ASN A 434 -5.28 7.20 -3.30
N GLU A 435 -4.03 7.63 -3.11
CA GLU A 435 -3.26 8.34 -4.12
C GLU A 435 -3.17 7.56 -5.44
N LEU A 436 -2.92 6.25 -5.41
CA LEU A 436 -2.84 5.41 -6.62
C LEU A 436 -4.15 5.44 -7.43
N ILE A 437 -5.30 5.33 -6.74
CA ILE A 437 -6.63 5.45 -7.38
C ILE A 437 -6.80 6.85 -7.99
N GLN A 438 -6.44 7.92 -7.26
CA GLN A 438 -6.60 9.31 -7.68
C GLN A 438 -5.69 9.67 -8.86
N GLN A 439 -4.40 9.35 -8.78
CA GLN A 439 -3.43 9.55 -9.87
C GLN A 439 -3.87 8.79 -11.13
N THR A 440 -4.33 7.54 -11.00
CA THR A 440 -4.72 6.72 -12.16
C THR A 440 -6.02 7.22 -12.79
N ALA A 441 -7.00 7.65 -11.97
CA ALA A 441 -8.20 8.33 -12.47
C ALA A 441 -7.84 9.62 -13.24
N LEU A 442 -6.96 10.46 -12.69
CA LEU A 442 -6.52 11.69 -13.36
C LEU A 442 -5.72 11.42 -14.65
N ARG A 443 -4.82 10.44 -14.66
CA ARG A 443 -4.09 10.02 -15.87
C ARG A 443 -5.10 9.69 -16.98
N LEU A 444 -6.07 8.81 -16.70
CA LEU A 444 -7.05 8.30 -17.67
C LEU A 444 -8.18 9.29 -18.05
N LEU A 445 -8.60 10.18 -17.15
CA LEU A 445 -9.87 10.91 -17.31
C LEU A 445 -9.73 12.44 -17.39
N GLY A 446 -8.55 13.01 -17.13
CA GLY A 446 -8.35 14.46 -17.06
C GLY A 446 -8.68 15.07 -15.68
N PRO A 447 -8.39 16.36 -15.46
CA PRO A 447 -8.63 17.01 -14.17
C PRO A 447 -10.11 17.12 -13.83
N ASP A 448 -10.96 17.42 -14.82
CA ASP A 448 -12.40 17.69 -14.66
C ASP A 448 -13.26 16.43 -14.51
N HIS A 449 -12.64 15.28 -14.21
CA HIS A 449 -13.35 14.00 -14.13
C HIS A 449 -14.23 13.92 -12.87
N THR A 450 -15.43 13.35 -13.01
CA THR A 450 -16.29 13.13 -11.84
C THR A 450 -15.89 11.85 -11.07
N PRO A 451 -15.63 11.93 -9.74
CA PRO A 451 -15.39 10.74 -8.92
C PRO A 451 -16.58 9.77 -8.86
N ARG A 452 -17.77 10.18 -9.33
CA ARG A 452 -18.93 9.30 -9.48
C ARG A 452 -18.68 8.15 -10.47
N LEU A 453 -17.81 8.34 -11.47
CA LEU A 453 -17.53 7.32 -12.48
C LEU A 453 -16.95 6.04 -11.87
N TYR A 454 -16.11 6.16 -10.84
CA TYR A 454 -15.51 5.07 -10.06
C TYR A 454 -16.00 5.04 -8.60
N ALA A 455 -17.31 5.29 -8.40
CA ALA A 455 -17.94 5.21 -7.09
C ALA A 455 -17.99 3.77 -6.53
N THR A 456 -18.09 2.75 -7.40
CA THR A 456 -18.18 1.33 -7.02
C THR A 456 -16.83 0.73 -6.61
N GLY A 457 -16.85 -0.34 -5.81
CA GLY A 457 -15.64 -1.08 -5.45
C GLY A 457 -14.96 -1.73 -6.65
N LEU A 458 -15.73 -2.24 -7.61
CA LEU A 458 -15.22 -2.90 -8.81
C LEU A 458 -14.36 -1.96 -9.66
N ARG A 459 -14.85 -0.74 -9.95
CA ARG A 459 -14.10 0.25 -10.74
C ARG A 459 -12.86 0.79 -10.03
N ARG A 460 -12.85 0.80 -8.69
CA ARG A 460 -11.63 1.09 -7.91
C ARG A 460 -10.61 -0.04 -8.02
N GLN A 461 -11.04 -1.30 -8.05
CA GLN A 461 -10.15 -2.40 -8.43
C GLN A 461 -9.68 -2.27 -9.89
N GLY A 462 -10.52 -1.78 -10.81
CA GLY A 462 -10.13 -1.49 -12.19
C GLY A 462 -9.03 -0.44 -12.32
N LEU A 463 -9.16 0.70 -11.63
CA LEU A 463 -8.09 1.70 -11.55
C LEU A 463 -6.81 1.12 -10.93
N ILE A 464 -6.93 0.29 -9.89
CA ILE A 464 -5.79 -0.41 -9.29
C ILE A 464 -5.15 -1.41 -10.27
N HIS A 465 -5.93 -2.09 -11.11
CA HIS A 465 -5.42 -3.02 -12.13
C HIS A 465 -4.62 -2.26 -13.19
N ILE A 466 -5.24 -1.25 -13.81
CA ILE A 466 -4.65 -0.47 -14.90
C ILE A 466 -3.31 0.15 -14.45
N HIS A 467 -3.25 0.63 -13.21
CA HIS A 467 -1.99 1.11 -12.64
C HIS A 467 -0.90 0.03 -12.57
N HIS A 468 -1.22 -1.16 -12.05
CA HIS A 468 -0.22 -2.21 -11.85
C HIS A 468 0.27 -2.81 -13.18
N GLU A 469 -0.61 -3.03 -14.17
CA GLU A 469 -0.19 -3.63 -15.45
C GLU A 469 0.46 -2.61 -16.39
N TYR A 470 -0.06 -1.37 -16.47
CA TYR A 470 0.30 -0.41 -17.53
C TYR A 470 1.01 0.87 -17.05
N CYS A 471 1.14 1.11 -15.74
CA CYS A 471 1.86 2.28 -15.22
C CYS A 471 3.07 1.91 -14.36
N LEU A 472 2.97 0.92 -13.46
CA LEU A 472 4.00 0.65 -12.46
C LEU A 472 5.33 0.12 -13.05
N GLY A 473 5.28 -0.51 -14.23
CA GLY A 473 6.46 -0.99 -14.95
C GLY A 473 6.90 -0.14 -16.15
N ASP A 474 6.15 0.92 -16.49
CA ASP A 474 6.33 1.63 -17.76
C ASP A 474 7.42 2.72 -17.70
N ARG A 475 8.65 2.31 -17.98
CA ARG A 475 9.81 3.22 -18.12
C ARG A 475 9.81 4.06 -19.41
N SER A 476 8.85 3.87 -20.32
CA SER A 476 8.73 4.67 -21.54
C SER A 476 7.99 6.00 -21.34
N LEU A 477 7.55 6.30 -20.11
CA LEU A 477 6.72 7.47 -19.76
C LEU A 477 5.40 7.53 -20.58
N CYS A 478 4.92 6.38 -21.03
CA CYS A 478 3.81 6.13 -21.95
C CYS A 478 4.09 6.30 -23.45
N ALA A 479 5.35 6.48 -23.88
CA ALA A 479 5.71 6.51 -25.31
C ALA A 479 5.65 5.15 -26.01
N SER A 480 5.71 4.04 -25.25
CA SER A 480 5.59 2.66 -25.73
C SER A 480 4.61 1.83 -24.88
N CYS A 481 3.72 2.49 -24.14
CA CYS A 481 2.66 1.82 -23.39
C CYS A 481 1.60 1.29 -24.36
N PRO A 482 1.23 0.00 -24.33
CA PRO A 482 0.23 -0.57 -25.26
C PRO A 482 -1.22 -0.22 -24.88
N TYR A 483 -1.44 0.40 -23.72
CA TYR A 483 -2.79 0.67 -23.21
C TYR A 483 -3.66 1.65 -24.05
N PRO A 484 -3.11 2.69 -24.72
CA PRO A 484 -3.90 3.56 -25.60
C PRO A 484 -4.42 2.81 -26.83
N ASP A 485 -3.58 2.01 -27.48
CA ASP A 485 -3.94 1.23 -28.67
C ASP A 485 -4.93 0.11 -28.32
N TYR A 486 -4.71 -0.55 -27.18
CA TYR A 486 -5.69 -1.44 -26.57
C TYR A 486 -7.03 -0.73 -26.38
N LEU A 487 -7.08 0.44 -25.71
CA LEU A 487 -8.30 1.23 -25.52
C LEU A 487 -8.97 1.65 -26.84
N ALA A 488 -8.19 1.90 -27.90
CA ALA A 488 -8.71 2.22 -29.23
C ALA A 488 -9.31 0.98 -29.94
N SER A 489 -8.72 -0.20 -29.75
CA SER A 489 -9.25 -1.47 -30.29
C SER A 489 -10.55 -1.93 -29.61
N LEU A 490 -10.89 -1.38 -28.43
CA LEU A 490 -12.18 -1.58 -27.77
C LEU A 490 -13.31 -0.82 -28.49
N SER A 491 -13.66 -1.18 -29.72
CA SER A 491 -14.69 -0.51 -30.54
C SER A 491 -15.96 -0.16 -29.74
N PRO A 492 -16.62 1.00 -29.98
CA PRO A 492 -17.65 1.58 -29.11
C PRO A 492 -18.73 0.61 -28.56
#